data_AF-A0A849WIQ0-F1
#
_entry.id   AF-A0A849WIQ0-F1
#
_cell.length_a   1.000
_cell.length_b   1.000
_cell.length_c   1.000
_cell.angle_alpha   90.00
_cell.angle_beta   90.00
_cell.angle_gamma   90.00
#
_symmetry.space_group_name_H-M   'P 1'
#
loop_
_entity.id
_entity.type
_entity.pdbx_description
1 polymer ?
#
loop_
_entity_poly.entity_id
_entity_poly.type
_entity_poly.pdbx_seq_one_letter_code
_entity_poly.pdbx_strand_id
1 'polypeptide(L)'
;MKAAHIRKQQGKAGIKDWMFIVLGLNTGLRISEIAHLSCGHVVSSGSFYPHIFVEHGKTPHSTRIVPLNDRAVKAVGEYLEYKRLWDEPTTNNAPFLRPPSGQ
;
A
#
# COMPACT_ATOMS: atom_id res chain seq x y z
N MET A 1 -24.64 16.50 8.47
CA MET A 1 -23.38 15.79 8.78
C MET A 1 -22.87 14.81 7.71
N LYS A 2 -23.66 14.39 6.70
CA LYS A 2 -23.19 13.44 5.65
C LYS A 2 -22.16 14.01 4.64
N ALA A 3 -22.33 15.25 4.18
CA ALA A 3 -21.48 15.83 3.12
C ALA A 3 -20.00 16.06 3.53
N ALA A 4 -19.75 16.44 4.79
CA ALA A 4 -18.39 16.61 5.31
C ALA A 4 -17.64 15.27 5.42
N HIS A 5 -18.37 14.21 5.78
CA HIS A 5 -17.81 12.85 5.81
C HIS A 5 -17.45 12.37 4.40
N ILE A 6 -18.34 12.61 3.41
CA ILE A 6 -18.09 12.29 2.00
C ILE A 6 -16.84 13.02 1.49
N ARG A 7 -16.67 14.31 1.79
CA ARG A 7 -15.47 15.07 1.37
C ARG A 7 -14.18 14.58 2.05
N LYS A 8 -14.25 14.26 3.35
CA LYS A 8 -13.12 13.66 4.08
C LYS A 8 -12.74 12.29 3.49
N GLN A 9 -13.73 11.50 3.06
CA GLN A 9 -13.51 10.21 2.38
C GLN A 9 -13.00 10.36 0.95
N GLN A 10 -13.43 11.38 0.21
CA GLN A 10 -12.94 11.66 -1.15
C GLN A 10 -11.44 11.94 -1.17
N GLY A 11 -10.91 12.67 -0.19
CA GLY A 11 -9.46 12.87 -0.04
C GLY A 11 -8.71 11.56 0.24
N LYS A 12 -9.24 10.70 1.10
CA LYS A 12 -8.64 9.38 1.39
C LYS A 12 -8.64 8.46 0.17
N ALA A 13 -9.73 8.44 -0.58
CA ALA A 13 -9.86 7.63 -1.79
C ALA A 13 -8.83 8.04 -2.84
N GLY A 14 -8.71 9.34 -3.13
CA GLY A 14 -7.73 9.83 -4.12
C GLY A 14 -6.28 9.49 -3.75
N ILE A 15 -5.91 9.58 -2.47
CA ILE A 15 -4.57 9.20 -2.01
C ILE A 15 -4.35 7.67 -2.07
N LYS A 16 -5.37 6.86 -1.81
CA LYS A 16 -5.29 5.40 -1.97
C LYS A 16 -5.11 5.02 -3.45
N ASP A 17 -5.89 5.62 -4.34
CA ASP A 17 -5.78 5.39 -5.79
C ASP A 17 -4.41 5.84 -6.31
N TRP A 18 -3.93 7.00 -5.84
CA TRP A 18 -2.57 7.47 -6.14
C TRP A 18 -1.52 6.45 -5.73
N MET A 19 -1.58 5.93 -4.50
CA MET A 19 -0.62 4.92 -4.03
C MET A 19 -0.74 3.61 -4.84
N PHE A 20 -1.95 3.22 -5.20
CA PHE A 20 -2.21 2.05 -6.05
C PHE A 20 -1.50 2.19 -7.41
N ILE A 21 -1.64 3.34 -8.06
CA ILE A 21 -1.00 3.66 -9.34
C ILE A 21 0.52 3.69 -9.20
N VAL A 22 1.05 4.32 -8.15
CA VAL A 22 2.49 4.39 -7.91
C VAL A 22 3.08 2.99 -7.75
N LEU A 23 2.45 2.10 -6.97
CA LEU A 23 2.93 0.72 -6.85
C LEU A 23 2.87 0.01 -8.20
N GLY A 24 1.73 0.04 -8.89
CA GLY A 24 1.57 -0.65 -10.18
C GLY A 24 2.62 -0.24 -11.21
N LEU A 25 2.89 1.06 -11.35
CA LEU A 25 3.84 1.59 -12.33
C LEU A 25 5.31 1.31 -11.96
N ASN A 26 5.66 1.30 -10.67
CA ASN A 26 7.07 1.16 -10.26
C ASN A 26 7.49 -0.29 -9.98
N THR A 27 6.53 -1.20 -9.81
CA THR A 27 6.81 -2.59 -9.38
C THR A 27 6.32 -3.64 -10.37
N GLY A 28 5.41 -3.28 -11.28
CA GLY A 28 4.77 -4.23 -12.19
C GLY A 28 3.89 -5.28 -11.49
N LEU A 29 3.57 -5.07 -10.20
CA LEU A 29 2.65 -5.93 -9.46
C LEU A 29 1.26 -5.89 -10.10
N ARG A 30 0.59 -7.04 -10.09
CA ARG A 30 -0.81 -7.12 -10.52
C ARG A 30 -1.70 -6.42 -9.50
N ILE A 31 -2.83 -5.91 -9.98
CA ILE A 31 -3.87 -5.29 -9.14
C ILE A 31 -4.23 -6.19 -7.95
N SER A 32 -4.38 -7.50 -8.19
CA SER A 32 -4.69 -8.46 -7.14
C SER A 32 -3.56 -8.64 -6.11
N GLU A 33 -2.29 -8.57 -6.52
CA GLU A 33 -1.16 -8.66 -5.60
C GLU A 33 -1.09 -7.40 -4.71
N ILE A 34 -1.26 -6.22 -5.31
CA ILE A 34 -1.28 -4.94 -4.60
C ILE A 34 -2.42 -4.90 -3.57
N ALA A 35 -3.62 -5.37 -3.94
CA ALA A 35 -4.79 -5.37 -3.06
C ALA A 35 -4.64 -6.28 -1.83
N HIS A 36 -3.79 -7.30 -1.89
CA HIS A 36 -3.52 -8.22 -0.79
C HIS A 36 -2.26 -7.88 0.02
N LEU A 37 -1.61 -6.74 -0.25
CA LEU A 37 -0.45 -6.32 0.53
C LEU A 37 -0.84 -5.98 1.97
N SER A 38 -0.08 -6.53 2.92
CA SER A 38 -0.05 -6.09 4.31
C SER A 38 1.06 -5.03 4.49
N CYS A 39 1.02 -4.28 5.59
CA CYS A 39 2.11 -3.36 5.93
C CYS A 39 3.44 -4.11 6.15
N GLY A 40 3.40 -5.38 6.59
CA GLY A 40 4.59 -6.21 6.77
C GLY A 40 5.22 -6.66 5.46
N HIS A 41 4.46 -6.68 4.36
CA HIS A 41 5.00 -6.98 3.02
C HIS A 41 5.82 -5.83 2.44
N VAL A 42 5.70 -4.60 2.95
CA VAL A 42 6.32 -3.41 2.36
C VAL A 42 7.50 -2.96 3.22
N VAL A 43 8.72 -3.26 2.77
CA VAL A 43 9.97 -2.85 3.41
C VAL A 43 10.49 -1.61 2.71
N SER A 44 10.37 -0.42 3.32
CA SER A 44 10.75 0.85 2.69
C SER A 44 11.85 1.60 3.44
N SER A 45 11.50 2.28 4.53
CA SER A 45 12.39 3.23 5.22
C SER A 45 13.37 2.54 6.17
N GLY A 46 14.65 2.93 6.11
CA GLY A 46 15.71 2.44 6.98
C GLY A 46 16.32 1.08 6.60
N SER A 47 15.83 0.45 5.53
CA SER A 47 16.41 -0.79 5.00
C SER A 47 17.49 -0.49 3.96
N PHE A 48 18.58 -1.26 3.99
CA PHE A 48 19.60 -1.26 2.93
C PHE A 48 19.02 -1.70 1.57
N TYR A 49 17.91 -2.45 1.59
CA TYR A 49 17.25 -2.96 0.40
C TYR A 49 15.73 -2.78 0.50
N PRO A 50 15.17 -1.65 0.01
CA PRO A 50 13.73 -1.44 -0.04
C PRO A 50 13.04 -2.36 -1.06
N HIS A 51 12.00 -3.07 -0.62
CA HIS A 51 11.30 -4.05 -1.45
C HIS A 51 9.88 -4.34 -0.98
N ILE A 52 9.11 -5.00 -1.86
CA ILE A 52 7.84 -5.64 -1.52
C ILE A 52 8.02 -7.15 -1.55
N PHE A 53 7.65 -7.81 -0.45
CA PHE A 53 7.56 -9.26 -0.39
C PHE A 53 6.18 -9.71 -0.88
N VAL A 54 6.15 -10.48 -1.97
CA VAL A 54 4.91 -11.06 -2.49
C VAL A 54 4.86 -12.52 -2.05
N GLU A 55 3.93 -12.85 -1.16
CA GLU A 55 3.75 -14.22 -0.65
C GLU A 55 3.05 -15.15 -1.63
N HIS A 56 2.07 -14.64 -2.38
CA HIS A 56 1.24 -15.44 -3.27
C HIS A 56 1.18 -14.85 -4.68
N GLY A 57 1.89 -15.48 -5.61
CA GLY A 57 1.75 -15.23 -7.05
C GLY A 57 0.70 -16.13 -7.71
N LYS A 58 0.96 -16.61 -8.93
CA LYS A 58 0.03 -17.51 -9.66
C LYS A 58 -0.08 -18.90 -9.01
N THR A 59 0.96 -19.34 -8.31
CA THR A 59 0.99 -20.61 -7.56
C THR A 59 1.39 -20.34 -6.10
N PRO A 60 1.07 -21.23 -5.15
CA PRO A 60 1.46 -21.08 -3.74
C PRO A 60 2.97 -20.93 -3.50
N HIS A 61 3.80 -21.31 -4.49
CA HIS A 61 5.26 -21.25 -4.43
C HIS A 61 5.85 -20.08 -5.24
N SER A 62 5.02 -19.16 -5.74
CA SER A 62 5.47 -18.00 -6.53
C SER A 62 5.86 -16.81 -5.65
N THR A 63 6.51 -17.08 -4.51
CA THR A 63 7.00 -16.02 -3.62
C THR A 63 8.13 -15.27 -4.30
N ARG A 64 8.12 -13.93 -4.27
CA ARG A 64 9.23 -13.14 -4.82
C ARG A 64 9.43 -11.83 -4.07
N ILE A 65 10.64 -11.30 -4.18
CA ILE A 65 10.99 -9.96 -3.74
C ILE A 65 10.95 -9.03 -4.94
N VAL A 66 10.19 -7.95 -4.84
CA VAL A 66 10.11 -6.91 -5.86
C VAL A 66 10.79 -5.65 -5.35
N PRO A 67 11.94 -5.24 -5.91
CA PRO A 67 12.66 -4.07 -5.44
C PRO A 67 11.84 -2.79 -5.64
N LEU A 68 11.95 -1.85 -4.71
CA LEU A 68 11.37 -0.52 -4.82
C LEU A 68 12.44 0.48 -5.25
N ASN A 69 12.13 1.31 -6.24
CA ASN A 69 12.96 2.45 -6.60
C ASN A 69 12.72 3.64 -5.64
N ASP A 70 13.59 4.64 -5.70
CA ASP A 70 13.55 5.81 -4.80
C ASP A 70 12.19 6.53 -4.81
N ARG A 71 11.54 6.59 -5.98
CA ARG A 71 10.21 7.20 -6.13
C ARG A 71 9.16 6.42 -5.36
N ALA A 72 9.14 5.10 -5.49
CA ALA A 72 8.22 4.23 -4.77
C ALA A 72 8.50 4.26 -3.27
N VAL A 73 9.77 4.26 -2.84
CA VAL A 73 10.16 4.35 -1.43
C VAL A 73 9.63 5.65 -0.80
N LYS A 74 9.84 6.80 -1.46
CA LYS A 74 9.35 8.08 -0.98
C LYS A 74 7.82 8.10 -0.88
N ALA A 75 7.13 7.62 -1.91
CA ALA A 75 5.67 7.58 -1.94
C ALA A 75 5.09 6.65 -0.88
N VAL A 76 5.69 5.49 -0.64
CA VAL A 76 5.31 4.57 0.44
C VAL A 76 5.46 5.26 1.79
N GLY A 77 6.58 5.96 2.03
CA GLY A 77 6.78 6.71 3.27
C GLY A 77 5.70 7.76 3.48
N GLU A 78 5.42 8.57 2.46
CA GLU A 78 4.36 9.58 2.48
C GLU A 78 2.97 8.96 2.73
N TYR A 79 2.67 7.82 2.11
CA TYR A 79 1.42 7.12 2.32
C TYR A 79 1.26 6.56 3.74
N LEU A 80 2.34 6.04 4.35
CA LEU A 80 2.33 5.60 5.74
C LEU A 80 2.07 6.76 6.72
N GLU A 81 2.58 7.96 6.42
CA GLU A 81 2.25 9.18 7.18
C GLU A 81 0.76 9.52 7.07
N TYR A 82 0.17 9.44 5.86
CA TYR A 82 -1.28 9.60 5.70
C TYR A 82 -2.08 8.57 6.49
N LYS A 83 -1.67 7.29 6.50
CA LYS A 83 -2.32 6.25 7.33
C LYS A 83 -2.28 6.63 8.80
N ARG A 84 -1.14 7.10 9.32
CA ARG A 84 -0.99 7.56 10.71
C ARG A 84 -1.92 8.73 11.01
N LEU A 85 -1.98 9.74 10.14
CA LEU A 85 -2.88 10.90 10.28
C LEU A 85 -4.37 10.51 10.26
N TRP A 86 -4.70 9.39 9.65
CA TRP A 86 -6.05 8.85 9.56
C TRP A 86 -6.40 7.84 10.63
N ASP A 87 -5.47 7.54 11.54
CA ASP A 87 -5.59 6.48 12.54
C ASP A 87 -5.87 5.11 11.90
N GLU A 88 -5.29 4.85 10.73
CA GLU A 88 -5.30 3.53 10.12
C GLU A 88 -4.15 2.66 10.68
N PRO A 89 -4.39 1.36 10.95
CA PRO A 89 -3.36 0.50 11.49
C PRO A 89 -2.20 0.32 10.50
N THR A 90 -0.98 0.32 11.04
CA THR A 90 0.28 0.11 10.30
C THR A 90 1.08 -1.07 10.85
N THR A 91 0.44 -1.95 11.64
CA THR A 91 1.05 -3.19 12.13
C THR A 91 1.31 -4.15 10.97
N ASN A 92 2.25 -5.09 11.13
CA ASN A 92 2.67 -5.98 10.03
C ASN A 92 1.51 -6.72 9.35
N ASN A 93 0.47 -7.12 10.10
CA ASN A 93 -0.67 -7.87 9.57
C ASN A 93 -1.80 -6.95 9.05
N ALA A 94 -1.69 -5.63 9.24
CA ALA A 94 -2.69 -4.69 8.76
C ALA A 94 -2.64 -4.55 7.24
N PRO A 95 -3.78 -4.36 6.56
CA PRO A 95 -3.78 -4.12 5.11
C PRO A 95 -3.04 -2.82 4.78
N PHE A 96 -2.12 -2.90 3.82
CA PHE A 96 -1.39 -1.74 3.32
C PHE A 96 -2.37 -0.76 2.68
N LEU A 97 -3.15 -1.22 1.71
CA LEU A 97 -4.26 -0.49 1.11
C LEU A 97 -5.57 -1.03 1.67
N ARG A 98 -6.19 -0.29 2.61
CA ARG A 98 -7.49 -0.69 3.14
C ARG A 98 -8.58 -0.42 2.09
N PRO A 99 -9.42 -1.40 1.73
CA PRO A 99 -10.54 -1.16 0.84
C PRO A 99 -11.47 -0.09 1.44
N PRO A 100 -12.14 0.72 0.60
CA PRO A 100 -13.12 1.71 1.05
C PRO A 100 -14.37 1.00 1.56
N SER A 101 -14.29 0.46 2.78
CA SER A 101 -15.38 -0.15 3.57
C SER A 101 -16.17 -1.29 2.88
N GLY A 102 -15.90 -2.53 3.28
CA GLY A 102 -16.81 -3.66 3.02
C GLY A 102 -16.22 -5.06 3.15
N GLN A 103 -15.69 -5.41 4.33
CA GLN A 103 -15.82 -6.71 5.03
C GLN A 103 -15.01 -6.63 6.33
#